data_AF-A0A520JYR5-F1
#
_entry.id   AF-A0A520JYR5-F1
#
_cell.length_a   1.000
_cell.length_b   1.000
_cell.length_c   1.000
_cell.angle_alpha   90.00
_cell.angle_beta   90.00
_cell.angle_gamma   90.00
#
_symmetry.space_group_name_H-M   'P 1'
#
loop_
_entity.id
_entity.type
_entity.pdbx_description
1 polymer ?
#
loop_
_entity_poly.entity_id
_entity_poly.type
_entity_poly.pdbx_seq_one_letter_code
_entity_poly.pdbx_strand_id
1 'polypeptide(L)' 'MKIPKVKRPPKEVLAKVQSLKEKKGMIAAIEPDTGEWFLGKDVLEALKNGRKKYADGIFYFVRVGYPSAHAQKGGIQQV' A
#
# COMPACT_ATOMS: atom_id res chain seq x y z
N MET A 1 20.88 -11.00 -7.28
CA MET A 1 19.40 -11.13 -7.13
C MET A 1 18.73 -10.49 -8.34
N LYS A 2 17.79 -11.17 -9.01
CA LYS A 2 16.96 -10.54 -10.05
C LYS A 2 15.86 -9.75 -9.33
N ILE A 3 15.87 -8.43 -9.45
CA ILE A 3 14.83 -7.58 -8.85
C ILE A 3 13.57 -7.78 -9.70
N PRO A 4 12.43 -8.21 -9.12
CA PRO A 4 11.20 -8.36 -9.88
C PRO A 4 10.76 -7.00 -10.43
N LYS A 5 10.22 -7.00 -11.67
CA LYS A 5 9.70 -5.79 -12.29
C LYS A 5 8.64 -5.17 -11.38
N VAL A 6 8.86 -3.92 -10.95
CA VAL A 6 7.92 -3.21 -10.07
C VAL A 6 6.56 -3.13 -10.77
N LYS A 7 5.53 -3.74 -10.17
CA LYS A 7 4.15 -3.70 -10.67
C LYS A 7 3.37 -2.65 -9.91
N ARG A 8 2.73 -1.73 -10.64
CA ARG A 8 1.79 -0.75 -10.08
C ARG A 8 0.36 -1.23 -10.35
N PRO A 9 -0.52 -1.24 -9.35
CA PRO A 9 -1.92 -1.61 -9.54
C PRO A 9 -2.64 -0.63 -10.46
N PRO A 10 -3.77 -1.05 -11.07
CA PRO A 10 -4.61 -0.19 -11.90
C PRO A 10 -5.06 1.09 -11.17
N LYS A 11 -5.19 2.19 -11.90
CA LYS A 11 -5.60 3.50 -11.34
C LYS A 11 -6.96 3.44 -10.64
N GLU A 12 -7.87 2.60 -11.12
CA GLU A 12 -9.22 2.42 -10.55
C GLU A 12 -9.17 1.80 -9.15
N VAL A 13 -8.31 0.81 -8.94
CA VAL A 13 -8.10 0.17 -7.63
C VAL A 13 -7.53 1.19 -6.65
N LEU A 14 -6.54 1.98 -7.09
CA LEU A 14 -5.97 3.05 -6.27
C LEU A 14 -7.03 4.09 -5.87
N ALA A 15 -7.88 4.51 -6.81
CA ALA A 15 -8.94 5.47 -6.53
C ALA A 15 -9.98 4.92 -5.53
N LYS A 16 -10.37 3.64 -5.68
CA LYS A 16 -11.27 2.95 -4.74
C LYS A 16 -10.68 2.92 -3.33
N VAL A 17 -9.43 2.46 -3.20
CA VAL A 17 -8.74 2.39 -1.90
C VAL A 17 -8.61 3.77 -1.26
N GLN A 18 -8.29 4.81 -2.04
CA GLN A 18 -8.19 6.18 -1.51
C GLN A 18 -9.53 6.79 -1.09
N SER A 19 -10.64 6.31 -1.66
CA SER A 19 -11.99 6.81 -1.35
C SER A 19 -12.58 6.25 -0.04
N LEU A 20 -11.90 5.31 0.63
CA LEU A 20 -12.34 4.69 1.88
C LEU A 20 -12.19 5.66 3.08
N LYS A 21 -13.12 6.63 3.20
CA LYS A 21 -13.08 7.68 4.23
C LYS A 21 -13.00 7.14 5.65
N GLU A 22 -13.73 6.07 5.98
CA GLU A 22 -13.74 5.45 7.31
C GLU A 22 -12.43 4.74 7.67
N LYS A 23 -11.57 4.49 6.67
CA LYS A 23 -10.28 3.82 6.83
C LYS A 23 -9.10 4.77 6.66
N LYS A 24 -9.34 6.08 6.69
CA LYS A 24 -8.31 7.11 6.54
C LYS A 24 -7.16 6.89 7.53
N GLY A 25 -5.93 6.93 7.02
CA GLY A 25 -4.70 6.72 7.81
C GLY A 25 -4.23 5.27 7.90
N MET A 26 -5.09 4.29 7.58
CA MET A 26 -4.67 2.89 7.48
C MET A 26 -3.76 2.67 6.26
N ILE A 27 -2.97 1.60 6.32
CA ILE A 27 -2.17 1.12 5.20
C ILE A 27 -2.96 0.06 4.44
N ALA A 28 -2.98 0.17 3.11
CA ALA A 28 -3.48 -0.86 2.20
C ALA A 28 -2.29 -1.51 1.47
N ALA A 29 -2.18 -2.83 1.59
CA ALA A 29 -1.31 -3.67 0.78
C ALA A 29 -2.12 -4.17 -0.42
N ILE A 30 -1.80 -3.72 -1.63
CA ILE A 30 -2.55 -4.03 -2.85
C ILE A 30 -1.77 -5.07 -3.65
N GLU A 31 -2.39 -6.21 -3.96
CA GLU A 31 -1.83 -7.19 -4.88
C GLU A 31 -2.06 -6.67 -6.32
N PRO A 32 -1.01 -6.38 -7.09
CA PRO A 32 -1.12 -5.64 -8.35
C PRO A 32 -1.78 -6.43 -9.49
N ASP A 33 -1.72 -7.76 -9.49
CA ASP A 33 -2.27 -8.58 -10.59
C ASP A 33 -3.79 -8.78 -10.46
N THR A 34 -4.30 -8.95 -9.23
CA THR A 34 -5.72 -9.14 -8.94
C THR A 34 -6.44 -7.85 -8.58
N GLY A 35 -5.71 -6.85 -8.08
CA GLY A 35 -6.29 -5.62 -7.52
C GLY A 35 -6.94 -5.82 -6.16
N GLU A 36 -6.79 -6.97 -5.52
CA GLU A 36 -7.23 -7.18 -4.13
C GLU A 36 -6.35 -6.36 -3.16
N TRP A 37 -6.96 -5.84 -2.09
CA TRP A 37 -6.24 -5.06 -1.09
C TRP A 37 -6.53 -5.51 0.33
N PHE A 38 -5.52 -5.40 1.17
CA PHE A 38 -5.55 -5.80 2.57
C PHE A 38 -5.21 -4.60 3.45
N LEU A 39 -6.08 -4.30 4.40
CA LEU A 39 -5.89 -3.17 5.31
C LEU A 39 -5.14 -3.61 6.57
N GLY A 40 -4.40 -2.66 7.14
CA GLY A 40 -3.78 -2.78 8.46
C GLY A 40 -3.47 -1.41 9.03
N LYS A 41 -3.29 -1.33 10.36
CA LYS A 41 -2.89 -0.07 11.02
C LYS A 41 -1.50 0.42 10.61
N ASP A 42 -0.65 -0.50 10.13
CA ASP A 42 0.71 -0.25 9.67
C ASP A 42 1.07 -1.22 8.52
N VAL A 43 2.27 -1.05 7.96
CA VAL A 43 2.76 -1.84 6.82
C VAL A 43 2.88 -3.33 7.17
N LEU A 44 3.33 -3.67 8.38
CA LEU A 44 3.49 -5.06 8.80
C LEU A 44 2.14 -5.75 8.95
N GLU A 45 1.15 -5.08 9.52
CA GLU A 45 -0.19 -5.63 9.66
C GLU A 45 -0.87 -5.84 8.30
N ALA A 46 -0.81 -4.84 7.41
CA ALA A 46 -1.34 -4.95 6.06
C ALA A 46 -0.65 -6.07 5.26
N LEU A 47 0.68 -6.18 5.37
CA LEU A 47 1.45 -7.25 4.76
C LEU A 47 1.06 -8.63 5.31
N LYS A 48 0.97 -8.78 6.65
CA LYS A 48 0.56 -10.05 7.28
C LYS A 48 -0.82 -10.47 6.79
N ASN A 49 -1.76 -9.55 6.67
CA ASN A 49 -3.10 -9.84 6.17
C ASN A 49 -3.07 -10.28 4.70
N GLY A 50 -2.28 -9.62 3.85
CA GLY A 50 -2.10 -10.05 2.47
C GLY A 50 -1.41 -11.41 2.34
N ARG A 51 -0.37 -11.66 3.16
CA ARG A 51 0.41 -12.92 3.15
C ARG A 51 -0.39 -14.15 3.57
N LYS A 52 -1.48 -13.98 4.33
CA LYS A 52 -2.43 -15.07 4.61
C LYS A 52 -3.07 -15.63 3.33
N LYS A 53 -3.26 -14.79 2.31
CA LYS A 53 -3.87 -15.19 1.03
C LYS A 53 -2.84 -15.38 -0.09
N TYR A 54 -1.83 -14.51 -0.14
CA TYR A 54 -0.75 -14.57 -1.12
C TYR A 54 0.59 -14.72 -0.42
N ALA A 55 0.95 -15.97 -0.10
CA ALA A 55 2.13 -16.31 0.71
C ALA A 55 3.43 -15.70 0.19
N ASP A 56 3.59 -15.56 -1.13
CA ASP A 56 4.75 -14.96 -1.81
C ASP A 56 4.43 -13.70 -2.63
N GLY A 57 3.24 -13.11 -2.39
CA GLY A 57 2.77 -11.95 -3.13
C GLY A 57 3.67 -10.72 -2.96
N ILE A 58 3.86 -9.99 -4.05
CA ILE A 58 4.48 -8.65 -4.05
C ILE A 58 3.35 -7.64 -3.94
N PHE A 59 3.39 -6.78 -2.93
CA PHE A 59 2.32 -5.81 -2.67
C PHE A 59 2.76 -4.38 -2.95
N TYR A 60 1.83 -3.58 -3.47
CA TYR A 60 1.95 -2.14 -3.59
C TYR A 60 1.29 -1.47 -2.38
N PHE A 61 2.05 -0.69 -1.62
CA PHE A 61 1.56 -0.08 -0.38
C PHE A 61 1.11 1.36 -0.59
N VAL A 62 -0.07 1.68 -0.06
CA VAL A 62 -0.59 3.05 0.01
C VAL A 62 -1.18 3.34 1.38
N ARG A 63 -1.21 4.62 1.77
CA ARG A 63 -1.94 5.06 2.96
C ARG A 63 -3.27 5.67 2.53
N VAL A 64 -4.36 5.15 3.06
CA VAL A 64 -5.72 5.55 2.69
C VAL A 64 -5.93 7.03 3.02
N GLY A 65 -6.30 7.82 2.01
CA GLY A 65 -6.55 9.26 2.13
C GLY A 65 -5.30 10.14 2.23
N TYR A 66 -4.12 9.63 1.87
CA TYR A 66 -2.86 10.39 1.84
C TYR A 66 -2.09 10.13 0.52
N PRO A 67 -1.28 11.10 0.05
CA PRO A 67 -0.49 10.94 -1.18
C PRO A 67 0.69 9.99 -1.04
N SER A 68 1.09 9.63 0.19
CA SER A 68 2.28 8.82 0.47
C SER A 68 1.99 7.76 1.54
N ALA A 69 2.58 6.57 1.37
CA ALA A 69 2.39 5.45 2.29
C ALA A 69 3.03 5.70 3.67
N HIS A 70 4.22 6.32 3.67
CA HIS A 70 4.98 6.64 4.86
C HIS A 70 4.82 8.12 5.24
N ALA A 71 4.72 8.39 6.53
CA ALA A 71 4.81 9.75 7.03
C ALA A 71 6.27 10.24 6.93
N GLN A 72 6.48 11.43 6.38
CA GLN A 72 7.75 12.14 6.51
C GLN A 72 7.62 13.17 7.63
N LYS A 73 8.46 13.04 8.67
CA LYS A 73 8.52 14.01 9.80
C LYS A 73 9.69 14.99 9.72
N GLY A 74 10.48 14.95 8.65
CA GLY A 74 11.59 15.87 8.42
C GLY A 74 11.95 15.87 6.95
N GLY A 75 11.80 17.02 6.30
CA GLY A 75 12.41 17.28 5.00
C GLY A 75 13.89 17.61 5.18
N ILE A 76 14.70 17.37 4.16
CA ILE A 76 16.06 17.92 4.10
C ILE A 76 15.88 19.45 4.14
N GLN A 77 16.29 20.11 5.23
CA GLN A 77 16.49 21.55 5.21
C GLN A 77 17.64 21.79 4.23
N GLN A 78 17.33 22.39 3.07
CA GLN A 78 18.38 23.00 2.27
C GLN A 78 18.90 24.18 3.09
N VAL A 79 20.13 24.03 3.58
CA VAL A 79 20.93 25.10 4.17
C VAL A 79 21.47 26.02 3.09
#